data_AF-A0A1Y4G9C6-F1
#
_entry.id   AF-A0A1Y4G9C6-F1
#
_cell.length_a   1.000
_cell.length_b   1.000
_cell.length_c   1.000
_cell.angle_alpha   90.00
_cell.angle_beta   90.00
_cell.angle_gamma   90.00
#
_symmetry.space_group_name_H-M   'P 1'
#
loop_
_entity.id
_entity.type
_entity.pdbx_description
1 polymer ?
#
loop_
_entity_poly.entity_id
_entity_poly.type
_entity_poly.pdbx_seq_one_letter_code
_entity_poly.pdbx_strand_id
1 'polypeptide(L)'
;MDITFFQGLWFLLIFVLIAGYFVLDGFDLGAGVLYPLVAKDDKEKAIVRTSIGPVWDGNEVWLLTAGGALFAAFPAAYATTFSGFYLAVMLVLFGLIVRAVSVEYRGHDPKWGKAWDACFVVGSLLPALLLGVAVGNVYAGIPMDANGDYAGVPLLGLITPFTLLCGLLGLSMFLAQGATWLALKAPKPSKVQERAAGLRLPLQVASLALFVVVSVYALLGIQTPMDPALNIARWLLAILFVVAVVASMYFAKAKGSDLAAFVTQSASCMMLVLLLAASMFPNFVVASADSAGPAITAMSAASSDLTLMWMTIITCVGLPLVLAYHVIIYRMFRGRVKDEDLAHY
;
A
#
# COMPACT_ATOMS: atom_id res chain seq x y z
N MET A 1 -29.15 8.77 7.78
CA MET A 1 -28.50 9.32 8.99
C MET A 1 -27.40 10.21 8.44
N ASP A 2 -27.42 11.49 8.73
CA ASP A 2 -26.47 12.44 8.13
C ASP A 2 -25.09 12.24 8.77
N ILE A 3 -24.05 12.21 7.94
CA ILE A 3 -22.67 12.07 8.41
C ILE A 3 -22.22 13.38 9.08
N THR A 4 -21.57 13.27 10.25
CA THR A 4 -20.99 14.47 10.88
C THR A 4 -19.72 14.91 10.13
N PHE A 5 -19.35 16.18 10.27
CA PHE A 5 -18.10 16.68 9.68
C PHE A 5 -16.88 15.84 10.11
N PHE A 6 -16.80 15.51 11.40
CA PHE A 6 -15.67 14.74 11.94
C PHE A 6 -15.63 13.31 11.40
N GLN A 7 -16.79 12.64 11.25
CA GLN A 7 -16.87 11.32 10.65
C GLN A 7 -16.39 11.32 9.20
N GLY A 8 -16.84 12.29 8.40
CA GLY A 8 -16.40 12.43 7.01
C GLY A 8 -14.90 12.77 6.89
N LEU A 9 -14.41 13.69 7.73
CA LEU A 9 -13.00 14.05 7.79
C LEU A 9 -12.13 12.84 8.14
N TRP A 10 -12.47 12.11 9.20
CA TRP A 10 -11.69 10.96 9.63
C TRP A 10 -11.77 9.79 8.66
N PHE A 11 -12.92 9.58 8.00
CA PHE A 11 -13.00 8.63 6.89
C PHE A 11 -11.94 8.94 5.84
N LEU A 12 -11.88 10.19 5.36
CA LEU A 12 -10.90 10.60 4.37
C LEU A 12 -9.47 10.45 4.90
N LEU A 13 -9.20 10.86 6.14
CA LEU A 13 -7.86 10.77 6.74
C LEU A 13 -7.36 9.32 6.85
N ILE A 14 -8.23 8.34 7.14
CA ILE A 14 -7.84 6.93 7.12
C ILE A 14 -7.32 6.52 5.74
N PHE A 15 -8.03 6.85 4.68
CA PHE A 15 -7.59 6.53 3.32
C PHE A 15 -6.35 7.34 2.90
N VAL A 16 -6.16 8.56 3.41
CA VAL A 16 -4.93 9.33 3.21
C VAL A 16 -3.73 8.65 3.89
N LEU A 17 -3.89 8.13 5.10
CA LEU A 17 -2.84 7.37 5.80
C LEU A 17 -2.51 6.07 5.04
N ILE A 18 -3.53 5.33 4.59
CA ILE A 18 -3.36 4.12 3.76
C ILE A 18 -2.65 4.49 2.45
N ALA A 19 -3.02 5.60 1.81
CA ALA A 19 -2.37 6.05 0.58
C ALA A 19 -0.91 6.47 0.81
N GLY A 20 -0.61 7.12 1.94
CA GLY A 20 0.75 7.41 2.37
C GLY A 20 1.58 6.14 2.49
N TYR A 21 1.08 5.13 3.21
CA TYR A 21 1.72 3.81 3.29
C TYR A 21 1.89 3.16 1.91
N PHE A 22 0.85 3.16 1.09
CA PHE A 22 0.86 2.55 -0.24
C PHE A 22 1.89 3.21 -1.20
N VAL A 23 2.17 4.50 -1.00
CA VAL A 23 3.22 5.22 -1.74
C VAL A 23 4.61 4.92 -1.18
N LEU A 24 4.76 5.05 0.14
CA LEU A 24 6.04 5.04 0.83
C LEU A 24 6.58 3.62 0.97
N ASP A 25 5.86 2.76 1.68
CA ASP A 25 6.29 1.37 1.85
C ASP A 25 6.08 0.54 0.56
N GLY A 26 5.27 1.06 -0.37
CA GLY A 26 5.07 0.43 -1.69
C GLY A 26 6.35 0.28 -2.51
N PHE A 27 7.30 1.24 -2.46
CA PHE A 27 8.60 1.04 -3.12
C PHE A 27 9.52 0.13 -2.31
N ASP A 28 9.41 0.07 -0.99
CA ASP A 28 10.22 -0.81 -0.14
C ASP A 28 9.85 -2.27 -0.38
N LEU A 29 8.56 -2.57 -0.32
CA LEU A 29 7.99 -3.88 -0.65
C LEU A 29 8.29 -4.24 -2.11
N GLY A 30 8.10 -3.30 -3.03
CA GLY A 30 8.44 -3.48 -4.44
C GLY A 30 9.91 -3.83 -4.67
N ALA A 31 10.83 -3.13 -4.00
CA ALA A 31 12.26 -3.40 -4.07
C ALA A 31 12.61 -4.79 -3.52
N GLY A 32 11.98 -5.20 -2.42
CA GLY A 32 12.16 -6.53 -1.83
C GLY A 32 11.66 -7.67 -2.71
N VAL A 33 10.50 -7.53 -3.36
CA VAL A 33 10.02 -8.57 -4.29
C VAL A 33 10.83 -8.61 -5.58
N LEU A 34 11.28 -7.46 -6.09
CA LEU A 34 12.11 -7.39 -7.29
C LEU A 34 13.57 -7.80 -7.06
N TYR A 35 14.00 -7.93 -5.81
CA TYR A 35 15.37 -8.20 -5.38
C TYR A 35 16.08 -9.30 -6.21
N PRO A 36 15.54 -10.52 -6.42
CA PRO A 36 16.21 -11.56 -7.21
C PRO A 36 16.25 -11.25 -8.72
N LEU A 37 15.39 -10.37 -9.22
CA LEU A 37 15.34 -9.98 -10.62
C LEU A 37 16.38 -8.90 -10.93
N VAL A 38 16.53 -7.93 -10.03
CA VAL A 38 17.36 -6.73 -10.22
C VAL A 38 18.77 -6.86 -9.65
N ALA A 39 19.02 -7.72 -8.67
CA ALA A 39 20.33 -7.94 -8.05
C ALA A 39 20.79 -9.40 -8.18
N LYS A 40 22.00 -9.61 -8.69
CA LYS A 40 22.58 -10.94 -9.03
C LYS A 40 23.80 -11.30 -8.20
N ASP A 41 24.59 -10.31 -7.78
CA ASP A 41 25.73 -10.49 -6.89
C ASP A 41 25.57 -9.73 -5.57
N ASP A 42 26.47 -9.95 -4.62
CA ASP A 42 26.37 -9.35 -3.28
C ASP A 42 26.47 -7.82 -3.28
N LYS A 43 27.24 -7.22 -4.20
CA LYS A 43 27.32 -5.77 -4.33
C LYS A 43 26.00 -5.20 -4.83
N GLU A 44 25.42 -5.81 -5.86
CA GLU A 44 24.12 -5.42 -6.40
C GLU A 44 23.00 -5.57 -5.36
N LYS A 45 23.07 -6.61 -4.52
CA LYS A 45 22.16 -6.85 -3.41
C LYS A 45 22.29 -5.79 -2.30
N ALA A 46 23.52 -5.42 -1.94
CA ALA A 46 23.78 -4.32 -1.01
C ALA A 46 23.22 -2.99 -1.54
N ILE A 47 23.33 -2.70 -2.85
CA ILE A 47 22.74 -1.49 -3.45
C ILE A 47 21.23 -1.42 -3.22
N VAL A 48 20.52 -2.53 -3.41
CA VAL A 48 19.05 -2.56 -3.20
C VAL A 48 18.71 -2.30 -1.73
N ARG A 49 19.35 -3.00 -0.79
CA ARG A 49 19.09 -2.83 0.65
C ARG A 49 19.45 -1.42 1.13
N THR A 50 20.60 -0.90 0.72
CA THR A 50 21.05 0.46 1.04
C THR A 50 20.11 1.53 0.49
N SER A 51 19.45 1.28 -0.66
CA SER A 51 18.53 2.26 -1.25
C SER A 51 17.27 2.52 -0.42
N ILE A 52 16.88 1.56 0.42
CA ILE A 52 15.70 1.64 1.29
C ILE A 52 16.06 1.78 2.77
N GLY A 53 17.26 1.35 3.17
CA GLY A 53 17.76 1.34 4.55
C GLY A 53 17.41 2.57 5.39
N PRO A 54 17.67 3.80 4.91
CA PRO A 54 17.41 5.01 5.68
C PRO A 54 15.94 5.40 5.85
N VAL A 55 15.00 4.75 5.15
CA VAL A 55 13.60 5.20 5.07
C VAL A 55 12.56 4.11 5.39
N TRP A 56 12.87 2.83 5.17
CA TRP A 56 11.86 1.75 5.24
C TRP A 56 11.16 1.66 6.60
N ASP A 57 11.90 1.81 7.71
CA ASP A 57 11.34 1.74 9.07
C ASP A 57 10.34 2.89 9.31
N GLY A 58 10.71 4.11 8.88
CA GLY A 58 9.81 5.26 8.94
C GLY A 58 8.57 5.13 8.03
N ASN A 59 8.69 4.42 6.92
CA ASN A 59 7.60 4.18 5.99
C ASN A 59 6.57 3.20 6.57
N GLU A 60 7.00 2.15 7.28
CA GLU A 60 6.10 1.20 7.95
C GLU A 60 5.20 1.88 9.00
N VAL A 61 5.68 2.94 9.65
CA VAL A 61 4.90 3.69 10.66
C VAL A 61 3.59 4.23 10.09
N TRP A 62 3.49 4.46 8.78
CA TRP A 62 2.23 4.86 8.15
C TRP A 62 1.15 3.77 8.23
N LEU A 63 1.52 2.49 8.14
CA LEU A 63 0.58 1.38 8.36
C LEU A 63 0.14 1.30 9.81
N LEU A 64 1.08 1.44 10.75
CA LEU A 64 0.78 1.42 12.18
C LEU A 64 -0.16 2.58 12.54
N THR A 65 0.10 3.77 11.99
CA THR A 65 -0.73 4.95 12.19
C THR A 65 -2.10 4.77 11.55
N ALA A 66 -2.20 4.20 10.35
CA ALA A 66 -3.48 3.88 9.72
C ALA A 66 -4.31 2.90 10.58
N GLY A 67 -3.69 1.82 11.08
CA GLY A 67 -4.34 0.85 11.96
C GLY A 67 -4.76 1.46 13.31
N GLY A 68 -3.88 2.23 13.96
CA GLY A 68 -4.17 2.91 15.22
C GLY A 68 -5.22 4.01 15.09
N ALA A 69 -5.20 4.76 13.98
CA ALA A 69 -6.23 5.74 13.66
C ALA A 69 -7.57 5.07 13.38
N LEU A 70 -7.58 3.93 12.68
CA LEU A 70 -8.81 3.16 12.44
C LEU A 70 -9.37 2.64 13.77
N PHE A 71 -8.53 2.13 14.66
CA PHE A 71 -8.93 1.71 16.00
C PHE A 71 -9.53 2.88 16.81
N ALA A 72 -8.91 4.05 16.78
CA ALA A 72 -9.34 5.21 17.56
C ALA A 72 -10.58 5.91 16.97
N ALA A 73 -10.67 6.04 15.65
CA ALA A 73 -11.75 6.75 14.97
C ALA A 73 -12.95 5.84 14.65
N PHE A 74 -12.71 4.59 14.26
CA PHE A 74 -13.71 3.65 13.78
C PHE A 74 -13.52 2.24 14.38
N PRO A 75 -13.62 2.09 15.72
CA PRO A 75 -13.28 0.85 16.43
C PRO A 75 -14.01 -0.40 15.92
N ALA A 76 -15.28 -0.27 15.50
CA ALA A 76 -16.02 -1.41 14.95
C ALA A 76 -15.42 -1.90 13.61
N ALA A 77 -15.04 -0.98 12.72
CA ALA A 77 -14.39 -1.34 11.45
C ALA A 77 -13.02 -2.01 11.68
N TYR A 78 -12.25 -1.48 12.65
CA TYR A 78 -11.01 -2.09 13.09
C TYR A 78 -11.24 -3.51 13.62
N ALA A 79 -12.17 -3.68 14.57
CA ALA A 79 -12.44 -4.96 15.21
C ALA A 79 -12.84 -6.02 14.19
N THR A 80 -13.87 -5.76 13.39
CA THR A 80 -14.39 -6.70 12.37
C THR A 80 -13.31 -7.11 11.37
N THR A 81 -12.50 -6.16 10.90
CA THR A 81 -11.49 -6.45 9.87
C THR A 81 -10.30 -7.23 10.45
N PHE A 82 -9.77 -6.83 11.61
CA PHE A 82 -8.63 -7.50 12.23
C PHE A 82 -8.98 -8.87 12.83
N SER A 83 -10.20 -9.03 13.38
CA SER A 83 -10.68 -10.33 13.87
C SER A 83 -11.07 -11.25 12.71
N GLY A 84 -11.80 -10.73 11.72
CA GLY A 84 -12.26 -11.51 10.58
C GLY A 84 -11.14 -11.99 9.67
N PHE A 85 -10.13 -11.14 9.48
CA PHE A 85 -8.96 -11.48 8.67
C PHE A 85 -7.80 -11.97 9.52
N TYR A 86 -8.05 -12.48 10.72
CA TYR A 86 -7.02 -12.82 11.71
C TYR A 86 -5.82 -13.57 11.11
N LEU A 87 -6.06 -14.69 10.41
CA LEU A 87 -4.98 -15.47 9.81
C LEU A 87 -4.23 -14.71 8.71
N ALA A 88 -4.94 -13.93 7.88
CA ALA A 88 -4.31 -13.13 6.83
C ALA A 88 -3.49 -11.96 7.43
N VAL A 89 -4.01 -11.29 8.46
CA VAL A 89 -3.31 -10.23 9.20
C VAL A 89 -2.07 -10.80 9.90
N MET A 90 -2.14 -12.00 10.47
CA MET A 90 -0.98 -12.68 11.05
C MET A 90 0.08 -12.98 9.99
N LEU A 91 -0.31 -13.43 8.79
CA LEU A 91 0.64 -13.63 7.68
C LEU A 91 1.32 -12.32 7.26
N VAL A 92 0.56 -11.20 7.20
CA VAL A 92 1.10 -9.87 6.93
C VAL A 92 2.09 -9.46 8.03
N LEU A 93 1.71 -9.62 9.30
CA LEU A 93 2.56 -9.30 10.46
C LEU A 93 3.87 -10.09 10.42
N PHE A 94 3.81 -11.41 10.25
CA PHE A 94 5.01 -12.23 10.14
C PHE A 94 5.84 -11.85 8.90
N GLY A 95 5.20 -11.51 7.78
CA GLY A 95 5.88 -11.01 6.59
C GLY A 95 6.70 -9.75 6.89
N LEU A 96 6.10 -8.75 7.55
CA LEU A 96 6.76 -7.50 7.94
C LEU A 96 7.91 -7.74 8.94
N ILE A 97 7.70 -8.57 9.97
CA ILE A 97 8.75 -8.93 10.93
C ILE A 97 9.94 -9.58 10.21
N VAL A 98 9.67 -10.58 9.36
CA VAL A 98 10.71 -11.29 8.62
C VAL A 98 11.44 -10.36 7.65
N ARG A 99 10.73 -9.42 7.02
CA ARG A 99 11.32 -8.38 6.16
C ARG A 99 12.31 -7.52 6.94
N ALA A 100 11.89 -6.92 8.05
CA ALA A 100 12.72 -6.06 8.90
C ALA A 100 14.01 -6.78 9.33
N VAL A 101 13.85 -7.98 9.91
CA VAL A 101 15.00 -8.79 10.37
C VAL A 101 15.91 -9.16 9.19
N SER A 102 15.35 -9.50 8.03
CA SER A 102 16.18 -9.87 6.87
C SER A 102 17.06 -8.73 6.37
N VAL A 103 16.59 -7.48 6.37
CA VAL A 103 17.37 -6.32 5.90
C VAL A 103 18.55 -6.05 6.84
N GLU A 104 18.29 -6.04 8.16
CA GLU A 104 19.27 -5.75 9.21
C GLU A 104 20.34 -6.85 9.35
N TYR A 105 19.93 -8.12 9.35
CA TYR A 105 20.86 -9.23 9.58
C TYR A 105 21.62 -9.66 8.33
N ARG A 106 21.13 -9.35 7.13
CA ARG A 106 21.77 -9.82 5.87
C ARG A 106 23.21 -9.35 5.69
N GLY A 107 23.57 -8.17 6.21
CA GLY A 107 24.94 -7.63 6.18
C GLY A 107 25.85 -8.22 7.26
N HIS A 108 25.27 -8.63 8.39
CA HIS A 108 25.98 -9.11 9.57
C HIS A 108 26.19 -10.63 9.59
N ASP A 109 25.35 -11.40 8.89
CA ASP A 109 25.44 -12.85 8.81
C ASP A 109 25.53 -13.35 7.35
N PRO A 110 26.71 -13.26 6.72
CA PRO A 110 26.90 -13.68 5.34
C PRO A 110 26.74 -15.19 5.14
N LYS A 111 26.89 -16.02 6.20
CA LYS A 111 26.73 -17.48 6.11
C LYS A 111 25.28 -17.86 5.77
N TRP A 112 24.32 -17.10 6.30
CA TRP A 112 22.89 -17.27 6.04
C TRP A 112 22.36 -16.37 4.92
N GLY A 113 23.23 -15.72 4.15
CA GLY A 113 22.85 -14.69 3.17
C GLY A 113 21.72 -15.10 2.21
N LYS A 114 21.73 -16.35 1.70
CA LYS A 114 20.65 -16.85 0.82
C LYS A 114 19.31 -17.00 1.54
N ALA A 115 19.31 -17.40 2.81
CA ALA A 115 18.10 -17.51 3.61
C ALA A 115 17.53 -16.11 3.87
N TRP A 116 18.38 -15.16 4.25
CA TRP A 116 17.99 -13.76 4.42
C TRP A 116 17.48 -13.12 3.12
N ASP A 117 18.10 -13.42 1.98
CA ASP A 117 17.62 -12.98 0.67
C ASP A 117 16.20 -13.54 0.38
N ALA A 118 15.93 -14.81 0.71
CA ALA A 118 14.61 -15.42 0.55
C ALA A 118 13.58 -14.82 1.53
N CYS A 119 13.98 -14.60 2.78
CA CYS A 119 13.16 -13.92 3.79
C CYS A 119 12.79 -12.50 3.36
N PHE A 120 13.71 -11.75 2.76
CA PHE A 120 13.43 -10.41 2.26
C PHE A 120 12.38 -10.41 1.14
N VAL A 121 12.49 -11.37 0.21
CA VAL A 121 11.53 -11.54 -0.89
C VAL A 121 10.16 -11.94 -0.36
N VAL A 122 10.08 -12.99 0.46
CA VAL A 122 8.79 -13.52 0.98
C VAL A 122 8.14 -12.52 1.93
N GLY A 123 8.93 -11.92 2.82
CA GLY A 123 8.48 -10.90 3.77
C GLY A 123 7.98 -9.63 3.08
N SER A 124 8.45 -9.34 1.86
CA SER A 124 7.91 -8.24 1.04
C SER A 124 6.71 -8.67 0.19
N LEU A 125 6.72 -9.89 -0.35
CA LEU A 125 5.66 -10.41 -1.23
C LEU A 125 4.33 -10.59 -0.50
N LEU A 126 4.37 -11.16 0.71
CA LEU A 126 3.17 -11.44 1.49
C LEU A 126 2.34 -10.17 1.78
N PRO A 127 2.87 -9.12 2.43
CA PRO A 127 2.14 -7.86 2.62
C PRO A 127 1.77 -7.19 1.30
N ALA A 128 2.65 -7.23 0.29
CA ALA A 128 2.38 -6.63 -1.01
C ALA A 128 1.13 -7.20 -1.70
N LEU A 129 0.92 -8.52 -1.57
CA LEU A 129 -0.23 -9.21 -2.15
C LEU A 129 -1.45 -9.16 -1.23
N LEU A 130 -1.28 -9.52 0.05
CA LEU A 130 -2.39 -9.77 0.97
C LEU A 130 -3.14 -8.49 1.36
N LEU A 131 -2.49 -7.33 1.36
CA LEU A 131 -3.19 -6.07 1.61
C LEU A 131 -4.20 -5.74 0.50
N GLY A 132 -3.86 -6.01 -0.77
CA GLY A 132 -4.82 -5.86 -1.88
C GLY A 132 -5.94 -6.90 -1.82
N VAL A 133 -5.66 -8.13 -1.36
CA VAL A 133 -6.68 -9.15 -1.11
C VAL A 133 -7.63 -8.70 0.00
N ALA A 134 -7.12 -8.15 1.09
CA ALA A 134 -7.92 -7.63 2.20
C ALA A 134 -8.83 -6.47 1.74
N VAL A 135 -8.29 -5.52 0.98
CA VAL A 135 -9.06 -4.45 0.33
C VAL A 135 -10.18 -5.01 -0.57
N GLY A 136 -9.85 -6.02 -1.38
CA GLY A 136 -10.84 -6.67 -2.23
C GLY A 136 -11.99 -7.29 -1.43
N ASN A 137 -11.71 -7.84 -0.25
CA ASN A 137 -12.74 -8.44 0.61
C ASN A 137 -13.66 -7.39 1.20
N VAL A 138 -13.11 -6.30 1.78
CA VAL A 138 -13.96 -5.23 2.34
C VAL A 138 -14.76 -4.50 1.27
N TYR A 139 -14.26 -4.45 0.03
CA TYR A 139 -14.95 -3.88 -1.12
C TYR A 139 -16.07 -4.79 -1.66
N ALA A 140 -15.77 -6.08 -1.87
CA ALA A 140 -16.75 -7.05 -2.37
C ALA A 140 -17.83 -7.41 -1.34
N GLY A 141 -17.46 -7.28 -0.07
CA GLY A 141 -18.28 -7.59 1.08
C GLY A 141 -17.96 -8.94 1.69
N ILE A 142 -18.09 -9.01 3.01
CA ILE A 142 -17.79 -10.19 3.81
C ILE A 142 -19.04 -10.67 4.57
N PRO A 143 -19.19 -11.98 4.78
CA PRO A 143 -20.27 -12.51 5.62
C PRO A 143 -20.01 -12.15 7.08
N MET A 144 -20.99 -11.50 7.72
CA MET A 144 -20.96 -11.17 9.14
C MET A 144 -22.18 -11.72 9.87
N ASP A 145 -22.00 -12.06 11.14
CA ASP A 145 -23.09 -12.40 12.04
C ASP A 145 -23.83 -11.13 12.52
N ALA A 146 -24.85 -11.30 13.37
CA ALA A 146 -25.66 -10.20 13.89
C ALA A 146 -24.86 -9.19 14.75
N ASN A 147 -23.69 -9.59 15.28
CA ASN A 147 -22.81 -8.73 16.07
C ASN A 147 -21.81 -7.96 15.19
N GLY A 148 -21.74 -8.26 13.89
CA GLY A 148 -20.75 -7.70 12.97
C GLY A 148 -19.41 -8.43 12.99
N ASP A 149 -19.36 -9.64 13.56
CA ASP A 149 -18.19 -10.51 13.53
C ASP A 149 -18.17 -11.30 12.23
N TYR A 150 -16.98 -11.54 11.68
CA TYR A 150 -16.82 -12.32 10.46
C TYR A 150 -17.29 -13.77 10.66
N ALA A 151 -18.21 -14.20 9.81
CA ALA A 151 -18.84 -15.52 9.87
C ALA A 151 -18.41 -16.44 8.71
N GLY A 152 -17.41 -16.04 7.92
CA GLY A 152 -16.94 -16.79 6.76
C GLY A 152 -15.88 -17.85 7.09
N VAL A 153 -15.46 -18.58 6.07
CA VAL A 153 -14.39 -19.59 6.20
C VAL A 153 -13.05 -18.89 6.47
N PRO A 154 -12.34 -19.19 7.58
CA PRO A 154 -11.07 -18.56 7.88
C PRO A 154 -10.05 -18.74 6.76
N LEU A 155 -9.34 -17.65 6.42
CA LEU A 155 -8.29 -17.57 5.39
C LEU A 155 -8.74 -17.88 3.96
N LEU A 156 -9.19 -19.12 3.68
CA LEU A 156 -9.56 -19.54 2.33
C LEU A 156 -10.84 -18.86 1.83
N GLY A 157 -11.77 -18.53 2.73
CA GLY A 157 -12.97 -17.76 2.37
C GLY A 157 -12.67 -16.33 1.92
N LEU A 158 -11.47 -15.82 2.20
CA LEU A 158 -11.02 -14.49 1.77
C LEU A 158 -10.43 -14.51 0.35
N ILE A 159 -10.20 -15.70 -0.21
CA ILE A 159 -9.57 -15.89 -1.51
C ILE A 159 -10.66 -16.19 -2.54
N THR A 160 -11.04 -15.18 -3.29
CA THR A 160 -11.96 -15.28 -4.43
C THR A 160 -11.24 -14.75 -5.68
N PRO A 161 -11.75 -15.04 -6.89
CA PRO A 161 -11.19 -14.48 -8.10
C PRO A 161 -11.06 -12.94 -8.06
N PHE A 162 -12.08 -12.25 -7.54
CA PHE A 162 -12.06 -10.79 -7.41
C PHE A 162 -11.02 -10.31 -6.39
N THR A 163 -10.94 -10.93 -5.22
CA THR A 163 -10.01 -10.49 -4.16
C THR A 163 -8.55 -10.76 -4.56
N LEU A 164 -8.29 -11.87 -5.27
CA LEU A 164 -6.98 -12.14 -5.85
C LEU A 164 -6.59 -11.13 -6.93
N LEU A 165 -7.52 -10.73 -7.80
CA LEU A 165 -7.26 -9.67 -8.78
C LEU A 165 -6.92 -8.33 -8.11
N CYS A 166 -7.58 -7.99 -7.01
CA CYS A 166 -7.24 -6.80 -6.21
C CYS A 166 -5.84 -6.93 -5.57
N GLY A 167 -5.50 -8.11 -5.05
CA GLY A 167 -4.15 -8.44 -4.58
C GLY A 167 -3.09 -8.28 -5.65
N LEU A 168 -3.32 -8.83 -6.85
CA LEU A 168 -2.40 -8.74 -7.98
C LEU A 168 -2.27 -7.30 -8.48
N LEU A 169 -3.34 -6.51 -8.47
CA LEU A 169 -3.29 -5.09 -8.78
C LEU A 169 -2.39 -4.35 -7.79
N GLY A 170 -2.60 -4.55 -6.48
CA GLY A 170 -1.76 -3.98 -5.43
C GLY A 170 -0.28 -4.36 -5.58
N LEU A 171 -0.01 -5.66 -5.77
CA LEU A 171 1.33 -6.17 -6.02
C LEU A 171 1.97 -5.53 -7.26
N SER A 172 1.25 -5.46 -8.40
CA SER A 172 1.78 -4.86 -9.62
C SER A 172 2.14 -3.38 -9.46
N MET A 173 1.34 -2.64 -8.70
CA MET A 173 1.59 -1.24 -8.36
C MET A 173 2.84 -1.09 -7.49
N PHE A 174 3.00 -1.93 -6.46
CA PHE A 174 4.20 -1.93 -5.62
C PHE A 174 5.45 -2.32 -6.40
N LEU A 175 5.39 -3.33 -7.28
CA LEU A 175 6.51 -3.67 -8.15
C LEU A 175 6.88 -2.50 -9.07
N ALA A 176 5.92 -1.84 -9.69
CA ALA A 176 6.19 -0.67 -10.54
C ALA A 176 6.80 0.50 -9.74
N GLN A 177 6.30 0.75 -8.53
CA GLN A 177 6.80 1.75 -7.60
C GLN A 177 8.24 1.42 -7.14
N GLY A 178 8.53 0.16 -6.78
CA GLY A 178 9.88 -0.33 -6.49
C GLY A 178 10.84 -0.23 -7.68
N ALA A 179 10.40 -0.58 -8.89
CA ALA A 179 11.22 -0.45 -10.10
C ALA A 179 11.59 1.01 -10.41
N THR A 180 10.65 1.94 -10.23
CA THR A 180 10.93 3.38 -10.42
C THR A 180 11.88 3.91 -9.35
N TRP A 181 11.68 3.55 -8.08
CA TRP A 181 12.58 3.89 -6.96
C TRP A 181 13.99 3.34 -7.16
N LEU A 182 14.13 2.05 -7.44
CA LEU A 182 15.44 1.42 -7.63
C LEU A 182 16.21 2.05 -8.78
N ALA A 183 15.57 2.34 -9.90
CA ALA A 183 16.28 3.02 -10.99
C ALA A 183 16.52 4.52 -10.74
N LEU A 184 15.80 5.15 -9.80
CA LEU A 184 16.12 6.48 -9.27
C LEU A 184 17.34 6.44 -8.32
N LYS A 185 17.46 5.42 -7.47
CA LYS A 185 18.47 5.30 -6.41
C LYS A 185 19.74 4.57 -6.79
N ALA A 186 19.68 3.59 -7.69
CA ALA A 186 20.85 2.82 -8.07
C ALA A 186 21.92 3.71 -8.74
N PRO A 187 23.24 3.45 -8.55
CA PRO A 187 24.31 4.20 -9.18
C PRO A 187 24.20 4.20 -10.71
N LYS A 188 24.78 5.23 -11.35
CA LYS A 188 24.90 5.29 -12.82
C LYS A 188 26.38 5.39 -13.22
N PRO A 189 26.86 4.53 -14.15
CA PRO A 189 26.18 3.36 -14.71
C PRO A 189 26.11 2.18 -13.71
N SER A 190 25.02 1.41 -13.70
CA SER A 190 24.96 0.12 -12.97
C SER A 190 23.94 -0.83 -13.59
N LYS A 191 24.22 -2.15 -13.55
CA LYS A 191 23.31 -3.17 -14.07
C LYS A 191 22.00 -3.27 -13.27
N VAL A 192 22.03 -2.94 -11.97
CA VAL A 192 20.82 -2.84 -11.14
C VAL A 192 19.90 -1.75 -11.69
N GLN A 193 20.45 -0.58 -12.01
CA GLN A 193 19.70 0.53 -12.58
C GLN A 193 19.09 0.15 -13.94
N GLU A 194 19.86 -0.51 -14.81
CA GLU A 194 19.39 -0.96 -16.13
C GLU A 194 18.25 -1.98 -16.02
N ARG A 195 18.40 -3.00 -15.17
CA ARG A 195 17.35 -4.01 -14.94
C ARG A 195 16.09 -3.40 -14.33
N ALA A 196 16.23 -2.56 -13.31
CA ALA A 196 15.10 -1.87 -12.69
C ALA A 196 14.37 -0.96 -13.69
N ALA A 197 15.11 -0.21 -14.51
CA ALA A 197 14.51 0.64 -15.55
C ALA A 197 13.78 -0.18 -16.62
N GLY A 198 14.34 -1.33 -17.03
CA GLY A 198 13.71 -2.24 -17.99
C GLY A 198 12.42 -2.88 -17.50
N LEU A 199 12.24 -3.03 -16.18
CA LEU A 199 11.03 -3.59 -15.58
C LEU A 199 9.87 -2.59 -15.44
N ARG A 200 10.14 -1.27 -15.50
CA ARG A 200 9.11 -0.23 -15.29
C ARG A 200 7.92 -0.40 -16.24
N LEU A 201 8.18 -0.41 -17.55
CA LEU A 201 7.13 -0.43 -18.55
C LEU A 201 6.27 -1.71 -18.48
N PRO A 202 6.84 -2.94 -18.43
CA PRO A 202 6.05 -4.16 -18.25
C PRO A 202 5.15 -4.12 -17.01
N LEU A 203 5.67 -3.66 -15.87
CA LEU A 203 4.92 -3.61 -14.61
C LEU A 203 3.82 -2.55 -14.63
N GLN A 204 4.05 -1.41 -15.27
CA GLN A 204 3.04 -0.36 -15.47
C GLN A 204 1.93 -0.82 -16.44
N VAL A 205 2.28 -1.54 -17.51
CA VAL A 205 1.29 -2.15 -18.42
C VAL A 205 0.45 -3.19 -17.66
N ALA A 206 1.10 -4.05 -16.87
CA ALA A 206 0.39 -5.03 -16.04
C ALA A 206 -0.55 -4.35 -15.04
N SER A 207 -0.12 -3.26 -14.40
CA SER A 207 -0.94 -2.48 -13.47
C SER A 207 -2.18 -1.89 -14.15
N LEU A 208 -2.04 -1.33 -15.36
CA LEU A 208 -3.18 -0.82 -16.14
C LEU A 208 -4.13 -1.93 -16.58
N ALA A 209 -3.60 -3.05 -17.04
CA ALA A 209 -4.42 -4.18 -17.45
C ALA A 209 -5.23 -4.75 -16.26
N LEU A 210 -4.57 -4.95 -15.12
CA LEU A 210 -5.22 -5.39 -13.88
C LEU A 210 -6.23 -4.36 -13.37
N PHE A 211 -5.92 -3.06 -13.46
CA PHE A 211 -6.85 -2.00 -13.10
C PHE A 211 -8.12 -2.06 -13.95
N VAL A 212 -8.00 -2.23 -15.27
CA VAL A 212 -9.16 -2.36 -16.15
C VAL A 212 -9.97 -3.60 -15.79
N VAL A 213 -9.33 -4.76 -15.60
CA VAL A 213 -10.02 -6.01 -15.24
C VAL A 213 -10.74 -5.88 -13.89
N VAL A 214 -10.07 -5.37 -12.86
CA VAL A 214 -10.65 -5.13 -11.53
C VAL A 214 -11.81 -4.13 -11.63
N SER A 215 -11.65 -3.03 -12.36
CA SER A 215 -12.70 -2.00 -12.51
C SER A 215 -13.92 -2.54 -13.24
N VAL A 216 -13.73 -3.30 -14.32
CA VAL A 216 -14.84 -3.94 -15.05
C VAL A 216 -15.57 -4.94 -14.15
N TYR A 217 -14.84 -5.79 -13.42
CA TYR A 217 -15.46 -6.75 -12.50
C TYR A 217 -16.18 -6.03 -11.34
N ALA A 218 -15.58 -4.97 -10.79
CA ALA A 218 -16.21 -4.17 -9.74
C ALA A 218 -17.51 -3.50 -10.21
N LEU A 219 -17.55 -2.94 -11.43
CA LEU A 219 -18.70 -2.20 -11.96
C LEU A 219 -19.81 -3.09 -12.52
N LEU A 220 -19.48 -4.28 -13.04
CA LEU A 220 -20.45 -5.18 -13.68
C LEU A 220 -20.86 -6.36 -12.78
N GLY A 221 -19.98 -6.80 -11.89
CA GLY A 221 -20.20 -8.00 -11.07
C GLY A 221 -20.51 -7.71 -9.60
N ILE A 222 -19.72 -6.85 -8.96
CA ILE A 222 -19.83 -6.61 -7.51
C ILE A 222 -20.82 -5.48 -7.20
N GLN A 223 -20.71 -4.34 -7.88
CA GLN A 223 -21.60 -3.18 -7.73
C GLN A 223 -21.74 -2.70 -6.28
N THR A 224 -20.60 -2.51 -5.61
CA THR A 224 -20.54 -2.05 -4.23
C THR A 224 -21.36 -0.76 -4.00
N PRO A 225 -22.24 -0.72 -2.99
CA PRO A 225 -22.98 0.48 -2.64
C PRO A 225 -22.03 1.62 -2.25
N MET A 226 -22.24 2.79 -2.85
CA MET A 226 -21.50 4.02 -2.52
C MET A 226 -22.44 5.23 -2.53
N ASP A 227 -22.01 6.33 -1.94
CA ASP A 227 -22.71 7.61 -2.04
C ASP A 227 -22.72 8.12 -3.49
N PRO A 228 -23.90 8.33 -4.11
CA PRO A 228 -24.02 8.86 -5.46
C PRO A 228 -23.32 10.21 -5.68
N ALA A 229 -23.20 11.05 -4.65
CA ALA A 229 -22.55 12.35 -4.75
C ALA A 229 -21.06 12.25 -5.12
N LEU A 230 -20.41 11.14 -4.77
CA LEU A 230 -19.00 10.90 -5.08
C LEU A 230 -18.77 10.23 -6.43
N ASN A 231 -19.82 9.97 -7.23
CA ASN A 231 -19.66 9.32 -8.52
C ASN A 231 -18.78 10.13 -9.49
N ILE A 232 -18.90 11.46 -9.50
CA ILE A 232 -18.03 12.34 -10.30
C ILE A 232 -16.58 12.23 -9.81
N ALA A 233 -16.36 12.28 -8.50
CA ALA A 233 -15.03 12.15 -7.90
C ALA A 233 -14.41 10.79 -8.21
N ARG A 234 -15.18 9.70 -8.17
CA ARG A 234 -14.75 8.34 -8.53
C ARG A 234 -14.22 8.30 -9.96
N TRP A 235 -14.98 8.79 -10.94
CA TRP A 235 -14.53 8.81 -12.34
C TRP A 235 -13.32 9.72 -12.55
N LEU A 236 -13.30 10.89 -11.91
CA LEU A 236 -12.15 11.79 -11.94
C LEU A 236 -10.88 11.09 -11.42
N LEU A 237 -10.95 10.43 -10.26
CA LEU A 237 -9.82 9.74 -9.64
C LEU A 237 -9.36 8.55 -10.49
N ALA A 238 -10.28 7.82 -11.13
CA ALA A 238 -9.94 6.76 -12.08
C ALA A 238 -9.20 7.30 -13.31
N ILE A 239 -9.64 8.44 -13.86
CA ILE A 239 -8.95 9.10 -14.97
C ILE A 239 -7.57 9.59 -14.53
N LEU A 240 -7.48 10.25 -13.37
CA LEU A 240 -6.22 10.75 -12.82
C LEU A 240 -5.23 9.61 -12.53
N PHE A 241 -5.71 8.46 -12.07
CA PHE A 241 -4.90 7.24 -11.93
C PHE A 241 -4.29 6.83 -13.27
N VAL A 242 -5.12 6.67 -14.31
CA VAL A 242 -4.66 6.26 -15.65
C VAL A 242 -3.67 7.28 -16.22
N VAL A 243 -4.00 8.58 -16.11
CA VAL A 243 -3.12 9.67 -16.56
C VAL A 243 -1.78 9.63 -15.83
N ALA A 244 -1.76 9.40 -14.52
CA ALA A 244 -0.54 9.31 -13.73
C ALA A 244 0.33 8.10 -14.11
N VAL A 245 -0.26 6.93 -14.35
CA VAL A 245 0.50 5.75 -14.84
C VAL A 245 1.06 6.01 -16.24
N VAL A 246 0.27 6.59 -17.16
CA VAL A 246 0.72 6.92 -18.52
C VAL A 246 1.83 7.98 -18.49
N ALA A 247 1.72 8.99 -17.64
CA ALA A 247 2.77 9.97 -17.41
C ALA A 247 4.05 9.30 -16.89
N SER A 248 3.92 8.34 -15.96
CA SER A 248 5.06 7.57 -15.47
C SER A 248 5.71 6.72 -16.55
N MET A 249 4.93 6.09 -17.45
CA MET A 249 5.46 5.38 -18.62
C MET A 249 6.22 6.30 -19.57
N TYR A 250 5.72 7.52 -19.79
CA TYR A 250 6.36 8.51 -20.63
C TYR A 250 7.72 8.93 -20.05
N PHE A 251 7.76 9.32 -18.77
CA PHE A 251 9.00 9.69 -18.10
C PHE A 251 9.95 8.50 -17.91
N ALA A 252 9.44 7.28 -17.73
CA ALA A 252 10.29 6.08 -17.65
C ALA A 252 11.14 5.86 -18.90
N LYS A 253 10.68 6.32 -20.08
CA LYS A 253 11.42 6.27 -21.36
C LYS A 253 12.35 7.47 -21.56
N ALA A 254 12.04 8.63 -20.98
CA ALA A 254 12.82 9.84 -21.17
C ALA A 254 14.14 9.81 -20.38
N LYS A 255 15.26 10.03 -21.07
CA LYS A 255 16.61 10.01 -20.47
C LYS A 255 16.71 11.01 -19.33
N GLY A 256 17.18 10.56 -18.17
CA GLY A 256 17.45 11.42 -17.01
C GLY A 256 16.23 11.78 -16.15
N SER A 257 15.02 11.29 -16.49
CA SER A 257 13.79 11.68 -15.79
C SER A 257 13.28 10.67 -14.76
N ASP A 258 14.20 9.93 -14.12
CA ASP A 258 13.86 8.90 -13.12
C ASP A 258 13.02 9.45 -11.95
N LEU A 259 13.28 10.70 -11.54
CA LEU A 259 12.51 11.34 -10.48
C LEU A 259 11.07 11.61 -10.93
N ALA A 260 10.88 12.08 -12.17
CA ALA A 260 9.55 12.34 -12.71
C ALA A 260 8.76 11.03 -12.86
N ALA A 261 9.41 9.94 -13.30
CA ALA A 261 8.80 8.61 -13.36
C ALA A 261 8.36 8.13 -11.96
N PHE A 262 9.20 8.29 -10.94
CA PHE A 262 8.88 7.92 -9.55
C PHE A 262 7.75 8.79 -8.96
N VAL A 263 7.78 10.11 -9.17
CA VAL A 263 6.75 11.01 -8.63
C VAL A 263 5.38 10.75 -9.28
N THR A 264 5.35 10.53 -10.59
CA THR A 264 4.09 10.20 -11.30
C THR A 264 3.57 8.80 -10.95
N GLN A 265 4.45 7.83 -10.69
CA GLN A 265 4.06 6.52 -10.16
C GLN A 265 3.54 6.61 -8.71
N SER A 266 4.15 7.47 -7.88
CA SER A 266 3.66 7.76 -6.53
C SER A 266 2.28 8.44 -6.57
N ALA A 267 2.07 9.34 -7.54
CA ALA A 267 0.78 9.97 -7.76
C ALA A 267 -0.28 8.93 -8.19
N SER A 268 0.05 7.96 -9.04
CA SER A 268 -0.91 6.90 -9.40
C SER A 268 -1.26 6.01 -8.20
N CYS A 269 -0.28 5.64 -7.37
CA CYS A 269 -0.52 4.97 -6.08
C CYS A 269 -1.54 5.74 -5.20
N MET A 270 -1.33 7.05 -5.02
CA MET A 270 -2.23 7.92 -4.27
C MET A 270 -3.65 7.95 -4.89
N MET A 271 -3.75 8.16 -6.20
CA MET A 271 -5.06 8.22 -6.89
C MET A 271 -5.82 6.90 -6.81
N LEU A 272 -5.13 5.75 -6.84
CA LEU A 272 -5.79 4.44 -6.73
C LEU A 272 -6.42 4.23 -5.36
N VAL A 273 -5.73 4.62 -4.28
CA VAL A 273 -6.27 4.48 -2.92
C VAL A 273 -7.38 5.50 -2.66
N LEU A 274 -7.25 6.73 -3.16
CA LEU A 274 -8.33 7.72 -3.07
C LEU A 274 -9.55 7.31 -3.91
N LEU A 275 -9.34 6.67 -5.07
CA LEU A 275 -10.41 6.08 -5.86
C LEU A 275 -11.17 5.02 -5.07
N LEU A 276 -10.46 4.15 -4.34
CA LEU A 276 -11.08 3.20 -3.43
C LEU A 276 -11.91 3.91 -2.36
N ALA A 277 -11.37 4.96 -1.74
CA ALA A 277 -12.08 5.76 -0.74
C ALA A 277 -13.39 6.32 -1.29
N ALA A 278 -13.36 6.92 -2.48
CA ALA A 278 -14.54 7.46 -3.14
C ALA A 278 -15.54 6.37 -3.56
N SER A 279 -15.05 5.18 -3.89
CA SER A 279 -15.88 4.04 -4.31
C SER A 279 -16.49 3.28 -3.14
N MET A 280 -15.95 3.41 -1.94
CA MET A 280 -16.45 2.74 -0.75
C MET A 280 -17.29 3.64 0.13
N PHE A 281 -17.06 4.95 0.11
CA PHE A 281 -17.77 5.87 1.00
C PHE A 281 -19.30 5.71 0.88
N PRO A 282 -20.03 5.59 2.00
CA PRO A 282 -19.54 5.76 3.38
C PRO A 282 -19.20 4.45 4.11
N ASN A 283 -19.04 3.34 3.39
CA ASN A 283 -18.71 2.03 3.94
C ASN A 283 -17.21 1.87 4.21
N PHE A 284 -16.87 1.25 5.34
CA PHE A 284 -15.54 0.68 5.58
C PHE A 284 -15.52 -0.82 5.27
N VAL A 285 -16.59 -1.54 5.62
CA VAL A 285 -16.74 -2.96 5.36
C VAL A 285 -18.14 -3.20 4.80
N VAL A 286 -18.20 -3.71 3.58
CA VAL A 286 -19.47 -4.05 2.93
C VAL A 286 -19.95 -5.40 3.48
N ALA A 287 -21.25 -5.52 3.71
CA ALA A 287 -21.86 -6.81 4.07
C ALA A 287 -22.16 -7.61 2.80
N SER A 288 -21.78 -8.88 2.77
CA SER A 288 -22.14 -9.77 1.66
C SER A 288 -23.65 -10.09 1.68
N ALA A 289 -24.16 -10.67 0.58
CA ALA A 289 -25.58 -11.03 0.46
C ALA A 289 -26.05 -12.04 1.54
N ASP A 290 -25.17 -12.92 1.98
CA ASP A 290 -25.45 -13.93 3.02
C ASP A 290 -25.19 -13.42 4.44
N SER A 291 -24.83 -12.14 4.60
CA SER A 291 -24.54 -11.53 5.90
C SER A 291 -25.81 -11.31 6.70
N ALA A 292 -25.81 -11.76 7.96
CA ALA A 292 -26.87 -11.44 8.91
C ALA A 292 -26.69 -10.02 9.48
N GLY A 293 -25.43 -9.57 9.62
CA GLY A 293 -25.07 -8.23 10.09
C GLY A 293 -25.08 -7.18 8.98
N PRO A 294 -25.33 -5.90 9.31
CA PRO A 294 -25.28 -4.80 8.36
C PRO A 294 -23.85 -4.43 7.98
N ALA A 295 -23.70 -3.64 6.90
CA ALA A 295 -22.42 -3.06 6.53
C ALA A 295 -21.88 -2.13 7.65
N ILE A 296 -20.56 -2.12 7.81
CA ILE A 296 -19.87 -1.24 8.75
C ILE A 296 -19.56 0.07 8.03
N THR A 297 -20.21 1.13 8.46
CA THR A 297 -20.18 2.45 7.81
C THR A 297 -19.50 3.48 8.70
N ALA A 298 -19.08 4.61 8.14
CA ALA A 298 -18.47 5.70 8.92
C ALA A 298 -19.41 6.23 10.03
N MET A 299 -20.73 6.12 9.87
CA MET A 299 -21.72 6.57 10.84
C MET A 299 -21.98 5.52 11.92
N SER A 300 -21.95 4.23 11.57
CA SER A 300 -22.17 3.15 12.55
C SER A 300 -20.91 2.77 13.32
N ALA A 301 -19.72 3.01 12.76
CA ALA A 301 -18.45 2.61 13.34
C ALA A 301 -17.74 3.71 14.14
N ALA A 302 -18.14 4.97 13.96
CA ALA A 302 -17.40 6.10 14.51
C ALA A 302 -17.41 6.16 16.04
N SER A 303 -16.27 6.56 16.58
CA SER A 303 -16.15 7.05 17.96
C SER A 303 -16.97 8.32 18.17
N SER A 304 -17.14 8.72 19.44
CA SER A 304 -17.84 9.95 19.79
C SER A 304 -17.22 11.18 19.10
N ASP A 305 -18.04 12.19 18.77
CA ASP A 305 -17.56 13.44 18.17
C ASP A 305 -16.48 14.12 19.02
N LEU A 306 -16.56 13.99 20.36
CA LEU A 306 -15.54 14.49 21.28
C LEU A 306 -14.18 13.81 21.05
N THR A 307 -14.18 12.48 20.88
CA THR A 307 -12.97 11.71 20.56
C THR A 307 -12.39 12.16 19.22
N LEU A 308 -13.23 12.22 18.17
CA LEU A 308 -12.78 12.61 16.83
C LEU A 308 -12.24 14.03 16.81
N MET A 309 -12.84 14.97 17.53
CA MET A 309 -12.35 16.34 17.69
C MET A 309 -10.95 16.37 18.31
N TRP A 310 -10.74 15.67 19.43
CA TRP A 310 -9.42 15.61 20.07
C TRP A 310 -8.37 14.97 19.19
N MET A 311 -8.72 13.87 18.52
CA MET A 311 -7.84 13.27 17.53
C MET A 311 -7.49 14.27 16.43
N THR A 312 -8.45 15.07 15.92
CA THR A 312 -8.18 16.09 14.90
C THR A 312 -7.20 17.13 15.40
N ILE A 313 -7.36 17.63 16.64
CA ILE A 313 -6.44 18.57 17.26
C ILE A 313 -5.01 17.98 17.32
N ILE A 314 -4.88 16.73 17.77
CA ILE A 314 -3.60 16.02 17.83
C ILE A 314 -3.00 15.89 16.43
N THR A 315 -3.78 15.50 15.43
CA THR A 315 -3.32 15.38 14.04
C THR A 315 -2.86 16.71 13.46
N CYS A 316 -3.56 17.82 13.75
CA CYS A 316 -3.18 19.15 13.30
C CYS A 316 -1.81 19.60 13.84
N VAL A 317 -1.35 19.05 14.97
CA VAL A 317 -0.02 19.32 15.53
C VAL A 317 0.98 18.25 15.10
N GLY A 318 0.64 16.98 15.23
CA GLY A 318 1.53 15.85 14.98
C GLY A 318 1.86 15.63 13.51
N LEU A 319 0.87 15.69 12.61
CA LEU A 319 1.10 15.42 11.19
C LEU A 319 2.08 16.42 10.55
N PRO A 320 1.97 17.74 10.77
CA PRO A 320 2.98 18.68 10.25
C PRO A 320 4.40 18.40 10.74
N LEU A 321 4.57 18.00 12.00
CA LEU A 321 5.88 17.65 12.56
C LEU A 321 6.45 16.38 11.91
N VAL A 322 5.62 15.35 11.75
CA VAL A 322 5.99 14.10 11.07
C VAL A 322 6.35 14.35 9.61
N LEU A 323 5.58 15.19 8.91
CA LEU A 323 5.86 15.57 7.52
C LEU A 323 7.16 16.39 7.40
N ALA A 324 7.41 17.33 8.32
CA ALA A 324 8.66 18.09 8.33
C ALA A 324 9.87 17.17 8.52
N TYR A 325 9.79 16.26 9.48
CA TYR A 325 10.82 15.23 9.71
C TYR A 325 11.01 14.33 8.48
N HIS A 326 9.93 13.86 7.85
CA HIS A 326 10.00 13.10 6.60
C HIS A 326 10.73 13.87 5.50
N VAL A 327 10.38 15.14 5.28
CA VAL A 327 11.05 15.99 4.28
C VAL A 327 12.54 16.11 4.58
N ILE A 328 12.94 16.24 5.85
CA ILE A 328 14.34 16.30 6.26
C ILE A 328 15.06 14.99 5.93
N ILE A 329 14.51 13.82 6.30
CA ILE A 329 15.11 12.52 5.99
C ILE A 329 15.31 12.35 4.48
N TYR A 330 14.24 12.55 3.70
CA TYR A 330 14.31 12.34 2.25
C TYR A 330 15.24 13.34 1.55
N ARG A 331 15.42 14.54 2.11
CA ARG A 331 16.43 15.50 1.65
C ARG A 331 17.84 15.12 2.05
N MET A 332 18.04 14.56 3.24
CA MET A 332 19.34 14.11 3.73
C MET A 332 19.87 12.95 2.89
N PHE A 333 19.03 11.94 2.65
CA PHE A 333 19.34 10.76 1.84
C PHE A 333 18.97 10.93 0.36
N ARG A 334 18.97 12.17 -0.14
CA ARG A 334 18.70 12.44 -1.56
C ARG A 334 19.87 11.97 -2.43
N GLY A 335 19.56 11.65 -3.68
CA GLY A 335 20.56 11.19 -4.65
C GLY A 335 20.63 9.66 -4.73
N ARG A 336 21.67 9.20 -5.44
CA ARG A 336 21.92 7.78 -5.71
C ARG A 336 22.86 7.20 -4.67
N VAL A 337 22.72 5.89 -4.42
CA VAL A 337 23.63 5.11 -3.58
C VAL A 337 25.04 5.23 -4.13
N LYS A 338 26.01 5.45 -3.25
CA LYS A 338 27.45 5.47 -3.55
C LYS A 338 28.11 4.20 -3.01
N ASP A 339 29.30 3.89 -3.51
CA ASP A 339 30.06 2.73 -3.03
C ASP A 339 30.44 2.84 -1.55
N GLU A 340 30.62 4.07 -1.03
CA GLU A 340 30.88 4.35 0.39
C GLU A 340 29.70 3.97 1.30
N ASP A 341 28.47 4.05 0.79
CA ASP A 341 27.26 3.76 1.55
C ASP A 341 27.06 2.25 1.78
N LEU A 342 27.72 1.41 0.96
CA LEU A 342 27.57 -0.05 0.98
C LEU A 342 28.23 -0.72 2.20
N ALA A 343 29.06 0.01 2.95
CA ALA A 343 29.74 -0.53 4.13
C ALA A 343 28.78 -0.85 5.29
N HIS A 344 27.57 -0.29 5.28
CA HIS A 344 26.59 -0.44 6.36
C HIS A 344 25.55 -1.55 6.13
N TYR A 345 25.38 -2.07 4.91
CA TYR A 345 24.31 -3.02 4.55
C TYR A 345 24.77 -4.18 3.68
#